data_AF-A0A5C6E843-F1
#
_entry.id   AF-A0A5C6E843-F1
#
_cell.length_a   1.000
_cell.length_b   1.000
_cell.length_c   1.000
_cell.angle_alpha   90.00
_cell.angle_beta   90.00
_cell.angle_gamma   90.00
#
_symmetry.space_group_name_H-M   'P 1'
#
loop_
_entity.id
_entity.type
_entity.pdbx_description
1 polymer ?
#
loop_
_entity_poly.entity_id
_entity_poly.type
_entity_poly.pdbx_seq_one_letter_code
_entity_poly.pdbx_strand_id
1 'polypeptide(L)'
;MLIDDVKRGDTDAATRAVAFVAAESFGIWHNRARAKLCRYFKNHPPPEDQCRTMLNAIVDRLIDGRFYEQFKDQLSMAMRFAPDRMADAAAVASSSDKDYIRRYGAWVRRAIDSQTIVPSDGSPGTPATGPASDG
;
A
#
# COMPACT_ATOMS: atom_id res chain seq x y z
N MET A 1 2.15 -21.82 4.59
CA MET A 1 3.01 -20.62 4.80
C MET A 1 2.09 -19.52 5.32
N LEU A 2 2.54 -18.58 6.17
CA LEU A 2 1.66 -17.59 6.83
C LEU A 2 0.64 -16.91 5.90
N ILE A 3 1.04 -16.54 4.69
CA ILE A 3 0.13 -15.94 3.68
C ILE A 3 -0.96 -16.91 3.17
N ASP A 4 -0.71 -18.22 3.14
CA ASP A 4 -1.71 -19.20 2.70
C ASP A 4 -2.83 -19.31 3.74
N ASP A 5 -2.49 -19.27 5.02
CA ASP A 5 -3.45 -19.32 6.12
C ASP A 5 -4.29 -18.04 6.18
N VAL A 6 -3.63 -16.87 5.98
CA VAL A 6 -4.32 -15.58 5.81
C VAL A 6 -5.34 -15.64 4.66
N LYS A 7 -4.95 -16.20 3.51
CA LYS A 7 -5.84 -16.33 2.35
C LYS A 7 -7.02 -17.28 2.57
N ARG A 8 -6.92 -18.20 3.53
CA ARG A 8 -8.00 -19.11 3.94
C ARG A 8 -8.95 -18.48 4.95
N GLY A 9 -8.70 -17.24 5.38
CA GLY A 9 -9.55 -16.53 6.33
C GLY A 9 -9.22 -16.79 7.81
N ASP A 10 -8.06 -17.36 8.11
CA ASP A 10 -7.60 -17.54 9.50
C ASP A 10 -7.28 -16.16 10.13
N THR A 11 -8.08 -15.77 11.12
CA THR A 11 -7.97 -14.50 11.83
C THR A 11 -6.71 -14.39 12.68
N ASP A 12 -6.23 -15.50 13.23
CA ASP A 12 -5.00 -15.55 14.03
C ASP A 12 -3.77 -15.45 13.12
N ALA A 13 -3.85 -16.07 11.93
CA ALA A 13 -2.85 -15.87 10.90
C ALA A 13 -2.80 -14.42 10.41
N ALA A 14 -3.95 -13.76 10.22
CA ALA A 14 -4.02 -12.35 9.84
C ALA A 14 -3.37 -11.45 10.90
N THR A 15 -3.69 -11.66 12.17
CA THR A 15 -3.11 -10.91 13.30
C THR A 15 -1.59 -11.09 13.37
N ARG A 16 -1.10 -12.33 13.24
CA ARG A 16 0.35 -12.61 13.20
C ARG A 16 1.03 -12.02 11.98
N ALA A 17 0.36 -12.00 10.83
CA ALA A 17 0.88 -11.40 9.60
C ALA A 17 1.01 -9.88 9.71
N VAL A 18 0.04 -9.20 10.32
CA VAL A 18 0.13 -7.78 10.66
C VAL A 18 1.31 -7.51 11.58
N ALA A 19 1.43 -8.28 12.67
CA ALA A 19 2.54 -8.16 13.61
C ALA A 19 3.90 -8.38 12.90
N PHE A 20 3.99 -9.36 12.00
CA PHE A 20 5.20 -9.61 11.21
C PHE A 20 5.55 -8.49 10.22
N VAL A 21 4.54 -7.90 9.57
CA VAL A 21 4.74 -6.74 8.68
C VAL A 21 5.21 -5.53 9.48
N ALA A 22 4.66 -5.30 10.68
CA ALA A 22 5.01 -4.19 11.55
C ALA A 22 6.36 -4.38 12.28
N ALA A 23 6.71 -5.61 12.66
CA ALA A 23 7.93 -5.91 13.38
C ALA A 23 9.18 -5.57 12.55
N GLU A 24 10.18 -5.00 13.22
CA GLU A 24 11.52 -4.85 12.66
C GLU A 24 12.24 -6.19 12.73
N SER A 25 12.59 -6.74 11.57
CA SER A 25 13.34 -7.99 11.52
C SER A 25 14.13 -8.07 10.22
N PHE A 26 15.35 -8.60 10.35
CA PHE A 26 16.32 -8.78 9.30
C PHE A 26 16.51 -10.27 9.05
N GLY A 27 15.94 -10.77 7.96
CA GLY A 27 16.11 -12.13 7.50
C GLY A 27 16.09 -12.13 5.99
N ILE A 28 16.89 -13.01 5.38
CA ILE A 28 17.15 -13.08 3.92
C ILE A 28 15.84 -13.13 3.10
N TRP A 29 14.74 -13.59 3.69
CA TRP A 29 13.44 -13.73 3.02
C TRP A 29 12.32 -12.87 3.60
N HIS A 30 12.59 -12.06 4.63
CA HIS A 30 11.54 -11.34 5.35
C HIS A 30 10.89 -10.26 4.47
N ASN A 31 11.67 -9.52 3.71
CA ASN A 31 11.12 -8.48 2.83
C ASN A 31 10.25 -9.07 1.71
N ARG A 32 10.60 -10.27 1.20
CA ARG A 32 9.76 -10.99 0.24
C ARG A 32 8.45 -11.47 0.85
N ALA A 33 8.49 -11.98 2.07
CA ALA A 33 7.28 -12.37 2.79
C ALA A 33 6.39 -11.14 3.05
N ARG A 34 6.96 -10.02 3.52
CA ARG A 34 6.25 -8.75 3.70
C ARG A 34 5.64 -8.24 2.40
N ALA A 35 6.38 -8.28 1.28
CA ALA A 35 5.87 -7.87 -0.02
C ALA A 35 4.64 -8.69 -0.45
N LYS A 36 4.67 -10.01 -0.25
CA LYS A 36 3.51 -10.88 -0.52
C LYS A 36 2.31 -10.53 0.35
N LEU A 37 2.52 -10.33 1.65
CA LEU A 37 1.48 -9.95 2.61
C LEU A 37 0.88 -8.58 2.28
N CYS A 38 1.71 -7.56 2.06
CA CYS A 38 1.25 -6.21 1.70
C CYS A 38 0.50 -6.18 0.38
N ARG A 39 0.90 -6.99 -0.61
CA ARG A 39 0.14 -7.12 -1.87
C ARG A 39 -1.25 -7.69 -1.64
N TYR A 40 -1.39 -8.64 -0.72
CA TYR A 40 -2.69 -9.20 -0.35
C TYR A 40 -3.53 -8.17 0.44
N PHE A 41 -2.96 -7.59 1.50
CA PHE A 41 -3.64 -6.62 2.36
C PHE A 41 -4.09 -5.38 1.62
N LYS A 42 -3.33 -4.91 0.62
CA LYS A 42 -3.75 -3.80 -0.26
C LYS A 42 -5.15 -3.98 -0.83
N ASN A 43 -5.55 -5.22 -1.13
CA ASN A 43 -6.87 -5.55 -1.69
C ASN A 43 -7.83 -6.16 -0.65
N HIS A 44 -7.31 -6.62 0.49
CA HIS A 44 -8.07 -7.23 1.58
C HIS A 44 -7.59 -6.61 2.90
N PRO A 45 -7.99 -5.36 3.19
CA PRO A 45 -7.45 -4.63 4.32
C PRO A 45 -7.84 -5.32 5.63
N PRO A 46 -6.89 -5.50 6.57
CA PRO A 46 -7.23 -5.87 7.93
C PRO A 46 -7.98 -4.73 8.65
N PRO A 47 -8.46 -4.94 9.89
CA PRO A 47 -9.05 -3.89 10.71
C PRO A 47 -8.20 -2.61 10.77
N GLU A 48 -8.86 -1.47 11.00
CA GLU A 48 -8.24 -0.14 10.89
C GLU A 48 -7.04 0.05 11.84
N ASP A 49 -7.14 -0.45 13.07
CA ASP A 49 -6.07 -0.42 14.08
C ASP A 49 -4.83 -1.21 13.63
N GLN A 50 -5.03 -2.34 12.97
CA GLN A 50 -3.99 -3.17 12.38
C GLN A 50 -3.36 -2.50 11.15
N CYS A 51 -4.17 -1.87 10.29
CA CYS A 51 -3.68 -1.05 9.20
C CYS A 51 -2.79 0.09 9.70
N ARG A 52 -3.24 0.83 10.72
CA ARG A 52 -2.49 1.92 11.35
C ARG A 52 -1.15 1.43 11.91
N THR A 53 -1.13 0.25 12.54
CA THR A 53 0.10 -0.36 13.07
C THR A 53 1.12 -0.65 11.97
N MET A 54 0.68 -1.23 10.85
CA MET A 54 1.57 -1.46 9.70
C MET A 54 2.03 -0.14 9.06
N LEU A 55 1.14 0.83 8.95
CA LEU A 55 1.45 2.15 8.38
C LEU A 55 2.54 2.87 9.16
N ASN A 56 2.45 2.89 10.49
CA ASN A 56 3.48 3.46 11.36
C ASN A 56 4.85 2.85 11.05
N ALA A 57 4.94 1.52 11.08
CA ALA A 57 6.19 0.81 10.83
C ALA A 57 6.77 1.04 9.42
N ILE A 58 5.91 1.16 8.40
CA ILE A 58 6.35 1.42 7.03
C ILE A 58 6.87 2.86 6.88
N VAL A 59 6.19 3.83 7.50
CA VAL A 59 6.62 5.23 7.51
C VAL A 59 7.98 5.37 8.21
N ASP A 60 8.12 4.78 9.39
CA ASP A 60 9.37 4.86 10.17
C ASP A 60 10.53 4.24 9.39
N ARG A 61 10.31 3.08 8.74
CA ARG A 61 11.33 2.47 7.88
C ARG A 61 11.73 3.39 6.73
N LEU A 62 10.77 4.02 6.07
CA LEU A 62 11.04 4.94 4.95
C LEU A 62 11.94 6.10 5.43
N ILE A 63 11.59 6.72 6.55
CA ILE A 63 12.32 7.88 7.09
C ILE A 63 13.72 7.48 7.58
N ASP A 64 13.83 6.36 8.30
CA ASP A 64 15.11 5.92 8.87
C ASP A 64 16.04 5.27 7.83
N GLY A 65 15.47 4.84 6.71
CA GLY A 65 16.18 4.10 5.67
C GLY A 65 16.41 2.63 6.02
N ARG A 66 15.57 2.05 6.87
CA ARG A 66 15.69 0.68 7.39
C ARG A 66 14.91 -0.31 6.53
N PHE A 67 15.21 -0.33 5.23
CA PHE A 67 14.56 -1.18 4.24
C PHE A 67 15.53 -1.70 3.18
N TYR A 68 15.13 -2.79 2.52
CA TYR A 68 15.88 -3.45 1.45
C TYR A 68 15.00 -3.61 0.20
N GLU A 69 15.47 -4.42 -0.76
CA GLU A 69 14.73 -4.79 -1.96
C GLU A 69 13.26 -5.18 -1.65
N GLN A 70 12.36 -4.89 -2.59
CA GLN A 70 10.91 -5.19 -2.50
C GLN A 70 10.13 -4.35 -1.47
N PHE A 71 10.72 -3.30 -0.90
CA PHE A 71 10.01 -2.36 -0.03
C PHE A 71 8.89 -1.59 -0.74
N LYS A 72 8.96 -1.44 -2.07
CA LYS A 72 7.93 -0.75 -2.87
C LYS A 72 6.53 -1.38 -2.73
N ASP A 73 6.41 -2.70 -2.57
CA ASP A 73 5.10 -3.33 -2.35
C ASP A 73 4.47 -2.89 -1.00
N GLN A 74 5.30 -2.69 0.03
CA GLN A 74 4.85 -2.16 1.33
C GLN A 74 4.40 -0.70 1.19
N LEU A 75 5.19 0.12 0.48
CA LEU A 75 4.84 1.52 0.21
C LEU A 75 3.58 1.64 -0.64
N SER A 76 3.38 0.78 -1.65
CA SER A 76 2.14 0.78 -2.45
C SER A 76 0.90 0.45 -1.63
N MET A 77 1.00 -0.46 -0.66
CA MET A 77 -0.08 -0.70 0.30
C MET A 77 -0.31 0.55 1.18
N ALA A 78 0.76 1.14 1.71
CA ALA A 78 0.66 2.29 2.58
C ALA A 78 0.05 3.52 1.88
N MET A 79 0.44 3.81 0.64
CA MET A 79 -0.13 4.89 -0.17
C MET A 79 -1.63 4.70 -0.42
N ARG A 80 -2.10 3.45 -0.56
CA ARG A 80 -3.53 3.17 -0.74
C ARG A 80 -4.33 3.42 0.54
N PHE A 81 -3.76 3.12 1.70
CA PHE A 81 -4.47 3.24 2.98
C PHE A 81 -4.41 4.65 3.56
N ALA A 82 -3.31 5.39 3.33
CA ALA A 82 -3.11 6.71 3.90
C ALA A 82 -2.24 7.59 2.96
N PRO A 83 -2.79 8.05 1.82
CA PRO A 83 -2.04 8.83 0.84
C PRO A 83 -1.46 10.13 1.42
N ASP A 84 -2.24 10.88 2.21
CA ASP A 84 -1.80 12.15 2.80
C ASP A 84 -0.60 11.94 3.74
N ARG A 85 -0.72 10.96 4.64
CA ARG A 85 0.37 10.60 5.55
C ARG A 85 1.62 10.14 4.81
N MET A 86 1.45 9.42 3.71
CA MET A 86 2.58 9.00 2.88
C MET A 86 3.19 10.18 2.11
N ALA A 87 2.42 11.21 1.76
CA ALA A 87 2.93 12.44 1.18
C ALA A 87 3.81 13.21 2.17
N ASP A 88 3.40 13.29 3.44
CA ASP A 88 4.20 13.88 4.51
C ASP A 88 5.51 13.10 4.74
N ALA A 89 5.41 11.77 4.86
CA ALA A 89 6.58 10.91 5.00
C ALA A 89 7.52 11.01 3.79
N ALA A 90 6.98 11.16 2.58
CA ALA A 90 7.77 11.36 1.37
C ALA A 90 8.50 12.71 1.36
N ALA A 91 7.89 13.78 1.91
CA ALA A 91 8.54 15.08 2.06
C ALA A 91 9.75 14.98 3.00
N VAL A 92 9.58 14.32 4.15
CA VAL A 92 10.68 14.07 5.11
C VAL A 92 11.76 13.18 4.49
N ALA A 93 11.40 12.10 3.81
CA ALA A 93 12.36 11.22 3.16
C ALA A 93 13.15 11.94 2.04
N SER A 94 12.51 12.88 1.34
CA SER A 94 13.13 13.65 0.25
C SER A 94 14.17 14.66 0.75
N SER A 95 14.12 15.07 2.02
CA SER A 95 15.14 15.93 2.64
C SER A 95 16.26 15.15 3.33
N SER A 96 16.27 13.81 3.26
CA SER A 96 17.31 12.98 3.88
C SER A 96 18.69 13.20 3.25
N ASP A 97 19.75 13.18 4.05
CA ASP A 97 21.13 13.19 3.55
C ASP A 97 21.49 11.91 2.76
N LYS A 98 20.70 10.84 2.91
CA LYS A 98 20.93 9.56 2.24
C LYS A 98 20.23 9.51 0.88
N ASP A 99 21.03 9.42 -0.20
CA ASP A 99 20.55 9.38 -1.59
C ASP A 99 19.44 8.36 -1.85
N TYR A 100 19.58 7.15 -1.31
CA TYR A 100 18.60 6.09 -1.54
C TYR A 100 17.25 6.40 -0.90
N ILE A 101 17.24 7.02 0.30
CA ILE A 101 16.01 7.47 0.96
C ILE A 101 15.34 8.56 0.13
N ARG A 102 16.10 9.56 -0.34
CA ARG A 102 15.57 10.63 -1.20
C ARG A 102 14.92 10.09 -2.47
N ARG A 103 15.56 9.11 -3.13
CA ARG A 103 14.99 8.46 -4.33
C ARG A 103 13.67 7.76 -4.04
N TYR A 104 13.55 7.12 -2.88
CA TYR A 104 12.30 6.50 -2.46
C TYR A 104 11.23 7.53 -2.09
N GLY A 105 11.58 8.60 -1.37
CA GLY A 105 10.67 9.72 -1.09
C GLY A 105 10.12 10.35 -2.38
N ALA A 106 10.99 10.67 -3.33
CA ALA A 106 10.59 11.20 -4.64
C ALA A 106 9.70 10.23 -5.42
N TRP A 107 10.00 8.92 -5.37
CA TRP A 107 9.16 7.91 -5.99
C TRP A 107 7.76 7.84 -5.37
N VAL A 108 7.65 7.85 -4.03
CA VAL A 108 6.37 7.86 -3.32
C VAL A 108 5.56 9.10 -3.70
N ARG A 109 6.17 10.29 -3.70
CA ARG A 109 5.50 11.54 -4.06
C ARG A 109 4.89 11.46 -5.46
N ARG A 110 5.69 11.08 -6.46
CA ARG A 110 5.23 10.91 -7.85
C ARG A 110 4.12 9.87 -7.97
N ALA A 111 4.21 8.78 -7.22
CA ALA A 111 3.21 7.71 -7.25
C ALA A 111 1.88 8.14 -6.65
N ILE A 112 1.88 9.00 -5.62
CA ILE A 112 0.66 9.61 -5.06
C ILE A 112 0.06 10.59 -6.07
N ASP A 113 0.86 11.49 -6.62
CA ASP A 113 0.42 12.48 -7.61
C ASP A 113 -0.17 11.80 -8.86
N SER A 114 0.36 10.64 -9.26
CA SER A 114 -0.19 9.87 -10.40
C SER A 114 -1.53 9.18 -10.08
N GLN A 115 -1.79 8.86 -8.81
CA GLN A 115 -3.05 8.23 -8.38
C GLN A 115 -4.18 9.26 -8.26
N THR A 116 -3.87 10.51 -7.96
CA THR A 116 -4.85 11.61 -7.93
C THR A 116 -5.22 12.13 -9.31
N ILE A 117 -4.40 11.88 -10.34
CA ILE A 117 -4.65 12.32 -11.73
C ILE A 117 -5.60 11.38 -12.49
N VAL A 118 -5.97 10.21 -11.97
CA VAL A 118 -6.97 9.36 -12.65
C VAL A 118 -8.34 10.04 -12.58
N PRO A 119 -8.90 10.56 -13.69
CA PRO A 119 -10.22 11.16 -13.68
C PRO A 119 -11.24 10.06 -13.44
N SER A 120 -12.26 10.38 -12.64
CA SER A 120 -13.50 9.61 -12.61
C SER A 120 -14.09 9.66 -14.03
N ASP A 121 -13.89 8.61 -14.82
CA ASP A 121 -14.50 8.49 -16.15
C ASP A 121 -16.02 8.52 -15.98
N GLY A 122 -16.58 9.70 -16.25
CA GLY A 122 -17.99 9.91 -16.41
C GLY A 122 -18.50 8.98 -17.49
N SER A 123 -19.39 8.07 -17.11
CA SER A 123 -20.11 7.24 -18.05
C SER A 123 -20.85 8.15 -19.06
N PRO A 124 -20.64 7.97 -20.38
CA PRO A 124 -21.53 8.58 -21.36
C PRO A 124 -22.88 7.90 -21.24
N GLY A 125 -23.92 8.70 -20.96
CA GLY A 125 -25.29 8.24 -20.94
C GLY A 125 -25.63 7.49 -22.23
N THR A 126 -26.12 6.27 -22.09
CA THR A 126 -26.68 5.48 -23.18
C THR A 126 -27.92 6.20 -23.71
N PRO A 127 -28.05 6.47 -25.02
CA PRO A 127 -29.33 6.89 -25.58
C PRO A 127 -30.30 5.70 -25.52
N ALA A 128 -31.41 5.88 -24.80
CA ALA A 128 -32.49 4.91 -24.78
C ALA A 128 -33.11 4.79 -26.18
N THR A 129 -32.86 3.67 -26.85
CA THR A 129 -33.63 3.22 -28.01
C THR A 129 -35.01 2.77 -27.53
N GLY A 130 -36.04 3.58 -27.79
CA GLY A 130 -37.45 3.19 -27.66
C GLY A 130 -37.95 2.55 -28.96
N PRO A 131 -38.74 1.46 -28.90
CA PRO A 131 -39.16 0.73 -30.09
C PRO A 131 -40.34 1.39 -30.80
N ALA A 132 -40.42 1.12 -32.11
CA ALA A 132 -41.59 1.35 -32.94
C ALA A 132 -42.84 0.65 -32.36
N SER A 133 -44.00 1.29 -32.50
CA SER A 133 -45.30 0.64 -32.40
C SER A 133 -46.29 1.32 -33.33
N ASP A 134 -46.89 0.49 -34.18
CA ASP A 134 -47.96 0.78 -35.13
C ASP A 134 -49.24 1.30 -34.45
N GLY A 135 -49.96 2.14 -35.18
CA GLY A 135 -51.31 2.64 -34.87
C GLY A 135 -51.79 3.63 -35.91
#